data_AF-A0AAJ7CFW2-F1
#
_entry.id   AF-A0AAJ7CFW2-F1
#
_cell.length_a   1.000
_cell.length_b   1.000
_cell.length_c   1.000
_cell.angle_alpha   90.00
_cell.angle_beta   90.00
_cell.angle_gamma   90.00
#
_symmetry.space_group_name_H-M   'P 1'
#
loop_
_entity.id
_entity.type
_entity.pdbx_description
1 polymer ?
#
loop_
_entity_poly.entity_id
_entity_poly.type
_entity_poly.pdbx_seq_one_letter_code
_entity_poly.pdbx_strand_id
1 'polypeptide(L)'
;MASFHLMRSIRHLPAFVKQGQLSFARSCIPAELFRPALILSDAKYNTMTSSVKDGFKRNLPQISSMPMIANQSRLASTVGDHVRLWQLERTIAASFIGLLPACIILENAIVDGLFGILLVMHSHWGLEALILDYARPAVVGTLLPKVLNFLLNLISAATLAGLLVLVYNGPGIGKSIKSAWAIGKEEK
;
A
#
# COMPACT_ATOMS: atom_id res chain seq x y z
N MET A 1 23.66 -54.26 -33.44
CA MET A 1 22.60 -54.21 -34.47
C MET A 1 21.31 -54.75 -33.87
N ALA A 2 20.39 -53.88 -33.47
CA ALA A 2 19.01 -54.23 -33.15
C ALA A 2 18.13 -52.97 -33.13
N SER A 3 17.12 -52.98 -34.00
CA SER A 3 15.80 -52.33 -33.92
C SER A 3 15.72 -50.80 -33.70
N PHE A 4 15.57 -50.09 -34.82
CA PHE A 4 14.86 -48.82 -34.90
C PHE A 4 13.38 -49.10 -35.17
N HIS A 5 12.46 -48.64 -34.34
CA HIS A 5 11.11 -48.25 -34.79
C HIS A 5 10.35 -47.46 -33.71
N LEU A 6 9.71 -46.38 -34.18
CA LEU A 6 8.59 -45.65 -33.57
C LEU A 6 8.92 -44.63 -32.46
N MET A 7 9.05 -43.35 -32.84
CA MET A 7 7.90 -42.44 -32.76
C MET A 7 8.21 -41.11 -33.46
N ARG A 8 7.64 -41.03 -34.67
CA ARG A 8 7.42 -39.84 -35.47
C ARG A 8 6.13 -39.20 -34.97
N SER A 9 6.21 -38.04 -34.34
CA SER A 9 5.08 -37.11 -34.19
C SER A 9 5.66 -35.70 -34.16
N ILE A 10 5.85 -35.08 -35.33
CA ILE A 10 4.95 -34.04 -35.88
C ILE A 10 5.11 -32.77 -35.02
N ARG A 11 5.92 -31.78 -35.47
CA ARG A 11 5.46 -30.53 -36.16
C ARG A 11 4.22 -29.99 -35.43
N HIS A 12 4.07 -28.72 -35.04
CA HIS A 12 4.01 -27.53 -35.87
C HIS A 12 3.86 -26.32 -34.93
N LEU A 13 4.83 -25.40 -34.96
CA LEU A 13 4.67 -24.01 -34.49
C LEU A 13 4.14 -23.18 -35.66
N PRO A 14 3.10 -22.35 -35.43
CA PRO A 14 3.10 -21.04 -36.09
C PRO A 14 2.73 -19.86 -35.17
N ALA A 15 3.51 -18.82 -35.36
CA ALA A 15 3.28 -17.38 -35.24
C ALA A 15 1.91 -16.82 -34.80
N PHE A 16 1.98 -16.00 -33.74
CA PHE A 16 1.55 -14.60 -33.65
C PHE A 16 0.68 -13.99 -34.78
N VAL A 17 -0.62 -13.78 -34.55
CA VAL A 17 -1.47 -12.67 -35.09
C VAL A 17 -2.75 -12.50 -34.23
N LYS A 18 -2.84 -11.32 -33.59
CA LYS A 18 -4.03 -10.43 -33.39
C LYS A 18 -5.29 -10.87 -32.59
N GLN A 19 -5.39 -10.25 -31.39
CA GLN A 19 -6.50 -9.39 -30.90
C GLN A 19 -7.92 -9.95 -30.76
N GLY A 20 -8.45 -9.88 -29.53
CA GLY A 20 -9.88 -9.61 -29.30
C GLY A 20 -10.55 -10.52 -28.27
N GLN A 21 -10.89 -9.91 -27.13
CA GLN A 21 -12.04 -10.22 -26.29
C GLN A 21 -12.06 -11.60 -25.57
N LEU A 22 -12.28 -11.53 -24.26
CA LEU A 22 -13.34 -12.21 -23.50
C LEU A 22 -12.88 -12.66 -22.11
N SER A 23 -13.53 -12.06 -21.12
CA SER A 23 -14.06 -12.67 -19.89
C SER A 23 -13.35 -13.91 -19.36
N PHE A 24 -12.53 -13.71 -18.33
CA PHE A 24 -12.19 -14.78 -17.40
C PHE A 24 -13.31 -14.92 -16.36
N ALA A 25 -14.32 -15.71 -16.71
CA ALA A 25 -15.31 -16.22 -15.78
C ALA A 25 -14.61 -17.13 -14.76
N ARG A 26 -14.74 -16.81 -13.47
CA ARG A 26 -14.18 -17.59 -12.37
C ARG A 26 -15.16 -18.73 -12.03
N SER A 27 -14.63 -19.95 -12.10
CA SER A 27 -15.27 -21.22 -11.81
C SER A 27 -15.92 -21.31 -10.42
N CYS A 28 -17.00 -22.08 -10.38
CA CYS A 28 -17.96 -22.32 -9.30
C CYS A 28 -17.49 -23.40 -8.31
N ILE A 29 -17.89 -23.29 -7.04
CA ILE A 29 -18.20 -24.44 -6.16
C ILE A 29 -19.43 -24.06 -5.29
N PRO A 30 -20.44 -24.94 -5.12
CA PRO A 30 -21.75 -24.62 -4.53
C PRO A 30 -21.95 -25.15 -3.09
N ALA A 31 -22.81 -24.47 -2.31
CA ALA A 31 -23.68 -25.06 -1.29
C ALA A 31 -24.67 -24.00 -0.74
N GLU A 32 -25.86 -23.98 -1.36
CA GLU A 32 -27.18 -23.69 -0.78
C GLU A 32 -27.25 -23.16 0.67
N LEU A 33 -27.61 -21.89 0.84
CA LEU A 33 -28.77 -21.51 1.66
C LEU A 33 -29.09 -20.01 1.49
N PHE A 34 -30.39 -19.70 1.48
CA PHE A 34 -30.99 -18.37 1.60
C PHE A 34 -31.23 -17.58 0.30
N ARG A 35 -32.31 -17.96 -0.40
CA ARG A 35 -33.10 -17.03 -1.24
C ARG A 35 -33.84 -16.03 -0.35
N PRO A 36 -33.84 -14.73 -0.67
CA PRO A 36 -34.99 -13.88 -0.41
C PRO A 36 -35.75 -13.67 -1.73
N ALA A 37 -36.96 -14.23 -1.79
CA ALA A 37 -37.92 -13.92 -2.82
C ALA A 37 -38.34 -12.44 -2.69
N LEU A 38 -38.32 -11.75 -3.83
CA LEU A 38 -39.03 -10.49 -4.06
C LEU A 38 -40.53 -10.69 -3.76
N ILE A 39 -41.12 -9.83 -2.94
CA ILE A 39 -42.55 -9.52 -3.05
C ILE A 39 -42.72 -8.01 -3.11
N LEU A 40 -43.13 -7.60 -4.32
CA LEU A 40 -43.75 -6.35 -4.72
C LEU A 40 -45.22 -6.36 -4.28
N SER A 41 -45.71 -5.26 -3.69
CA SER A 41 -47.11 -4.77 -3.55
C SER A 41 -47.17 -3.95 -2.25
N ASP A 42 -47.89 -2.85 -2.07
CA ASP A 42 -48.92 -2.16 -2.86
C ASP A 42 -48.94 -0.70 -2.37
N ALA A 43 -49.42 0.20 -3.22
CA ALA A 43 -49.63 1.60 -2.92
C ALA A 43 -50.86 1.78 -2.01
N LYS A 44 -50.73 2.51 -0.89
CA LYS A 44 -51.84 3.28 -0.29
C LYS A 44 -51.32 4.55 0.37
N TYR A 45 -51.46 5.67 -0.33
CA TYR A 45 -51.41 7.01 0.22
C TYR A 45 -52.79 7.30 0.86
N ASN A 46 -52.85 7.42 2.18
CA ASN A 46 -54.04 7.92 2.87
C ASN A 46 -53.73 9.20 3.64
N THR A 47 -54.57 10.17 3.35
CA THR A 47 -54.66 11.55 3.82
C THR A 47 -55.31 11.66 5.20
N MET A 48 -54.82 12.62 6.00
CA MET A 48 -55.47 13.34 7.13
C MET A 48 -55.88 12.57 8.40
N THR A 49 -55.48 13.06 9.57
CA THR A 49 -56.30 13.93 10.46
C THR A 49 -55.58 14.14 11.81
N SER A 50 -55.67 15.36 12.33
CA SER A 50 -55.32 15.71 13.71
C SER A 50 -56.28 15.08 14.71
N SER A 51 -55.80 14.57 15.84
CA SER A 51 -56.55 14.60 17.10
C SER A 51 -55.63 14.52 18.30
N VAL A 52 -55.68 15.59 19.10
CA VAL A 52 -55.27 15.65 20.50
C VAL A 52 -56.07 14.63 21.33
N LYS A 53 -55.42 13.95 22.28
CA LYS A 53 -55.89 13.68 23.66
C LYS A 53 -54.92 12.79 24.46
N ASP A 54 -54.31 13.42 25.45
CA ASP A 54 -54.02 12.99 26.83
C ASP A 54 -53.61 11.54 27.16
N GLY A 55 -52.40 11.43 27.71
CA GLY A 55 -52.18 10.98 29.09
C GLY A 55 -52.25 9.47 29.39
N PHE A 56 -51.09 8.83 29.56
CA PHE A 56 -50.82 7.92 30.70
C PHE A 56 -49.34 7.52 30.72
N LYS A 57 -48.60 7.94 31.76
CA LYS A 57 -47.19 7.58 31.96
C LYS A 57 -47.06 6.13 32.40
N ARG A 58 -46.34 5.31 31.62
CA ARG A 58 -45.74 4.06 32.10
C ARG A 58 -44.29 3.99 31.63
N ASN A 59 -43.37 4.20 32.56
CA ASN A 59 -41.95 3.95 32.34
C ASN A 59 -41.73 2.43 32.37
N LEU A 60 -41.59 1.79 31.20
CA LEU A 60 -40.91 0.50 31.10
C LEU A 60 -39.42 0.79 30.85
N PRO A 61 -38.48 0.14 31.56
CA PRO A 61 -37.08 0.20 31.18
C PRO A 61 -36.92 -0.57 29.86
N GLN A 62 -36.91 0.16 28.75
CA GLN A 62 -36.53 -0.38 27.47
C GLN A 62 -35.06 -0.81 27.60
N ILE A 63 -34.84 -2.12 27.67
CA ILE A 63 -33.51 -2.73 27.58
C ILE A 63 -32.91 -2.20 26.28
N SER A 64 -31.88 -1.36 26.41
CA SER A 64 -31.15 -0.81 25.29
C SER A 64 -30.53 -1.97 24.52
N SER A 65 -31.14 -2.32 23.38
CA SER A 65 -30.48 -3.08 22.34
C SER A 65 -29.21 -2.32 21.98
N MET A 66 -28.07 -2.81 22.46
CA MET A 66 -26.75 -2.33 22.04
C MET A 66 -26.76 -2.28 20.51
N PRO A 67 -26.52 -1.13 19.86
CA PRO A 67 -26.28 -1.15 18.44
C PRO A 67 -25.04 -2.00 18.23
N MET A 68 -25.23 -3.10 17.50
CA MET A 68 -24.18 -3.94 16.94
C MET A 68 -23.03 -3.04 16.52
N ILE A 69 -21.80 -3.40 16.91
CA ILE A 69 -20.57 -2.77 16.43
C ILE A 69 -20.68 -2.73 14.91
N ALA A 70 -21.10 -1.57 14.39
CA ALA A 70 -21.02 -1.27 13.00
C ALA A 70 -19.53 -1.29 12.75
N ASN A 71 -19.07 -2.32 12.02
CA ASN A 71 -17.75 -2.28 11.40
C ASN A 71 -17.68 -0.89 10.76
N GLN A 72 -16.86 -0.02 11.33
CA GLN A 72 -16.61 1.29 10.79
C GLN A 72 -15.90 1.03 9.47
N SER A 73 -16.65 0.79 8.40
CA SER A 73 -16.23 1.05 7.05
C SER A 73 -15.97 2.54 7.04
N ARG A 74 -14.73 2.89 7.42
CA ARG A 74 -14.19 4.24 7.30
C ARG A 74 -14.60 4.70 5.91
N LEU A 75 -15.44 5.73 5.86
CA LEU A 75 -15.71 6.46 4.63
C LEU A 75 -14.33 6.87 4.10
N ALA A 76 -13.84 6.09 3.13
CA ALA A 76 -12.58 6.36 2.47
C ALA A 76 -12.76 7.72 1.80
N SER A 77 -12.15 8.74 2.40
CA SER A 77 -12.08 10.07 1.81
C SER A 77 -11.59 9.90 0.38
N THR A 78 -12.34 10.44 -0.58
CA THR A 78 -12.04 10.52 -2.01
C THR A 78 -10.82 11.42 -2.26
N VAL A 79 -9.67 11.06 -1.68
CA VAL A 79 -8.40 11.79 -1.76
C VAL A 79 -7.28 10.72 -1.72
N GLY A 80 -7.15 9.94 -2.80
CA GLY A 80 -6.06 8.98 -2.99
C GLY A 80 -6.20 7.63 -2.28
N ASP A 81 -5.72 6.57 -2.93
CA ASP A 81 -5.73 5.20 -2.38
C ASP A 81 -4.70 5.05 -1.24
N HIS A 82 -4.99 5.58 -0.06
CA HIS A 82 -4.11 5.51 1.12
C HIS A 82 -3.73 4.08 1.52
N VAL A 83 -4.61 3.10 1.25
CA VAL A 83 -4.33 1.68 1.51
C VAL A 83 -3.16 1.19 0.64
N ARG A 84 -3.08 1.63 -0.62
CA ARG A 84 -2.01 1.24 -1.53
C ARG A 84 -0.68 1.87 -1.12
N LEU A 85 -0.69 3.15 -0.72
CA LEU A 85 0.49 3.83 -0.20
C LEU A 85 1.02 3.12 1.06
N TRP A 86 0.13 2.81 2.01
CA TRP A 86 0.49 2.09 3.23
C TRP A 86 1.05 0.67 2.95
N GLN A 87 0.47 -0.06 1.99
CA GLN A 87 1.00 -1.35 1.56
C GLN A 87 2.42 -1.19 0.98
N LEU A 88 2.63 -0.19 0.15
CA LEU A 88 3.91 0.08 -0.49
C LEU A 88 5.00 0.42 0.54
N GLU A 89 4.70 1.31 1.49
CA GLU A 89 5.58 1.63 2.62
C GLU A 89 6.04 0.37 3.36
N ARG A 90 5.10 -0.54 3.65
CA ARG A 90 5.42 -1.79 4.34
C ARG A 90 6.26 -2.73 3.47
N THR A 91 5.98 -2.81 2.18
CA THR A 91 6.78 -3.63 1.24
C THR A 91 8.22 -3.13 1.17
N ILE A 92 8.42 -1.81 1.13
CA ILE A 92 9.77 -1.21 1.11
C ILE A 92 10.49 -1.43 2.44
N ALA A 93 9.78 -1.23 3.56
CA ALA A 93 10.32 -1.50 4.89
C ALA A 93 10.77 -2.96 5.03
N ALA A 94 9.95 -3.92 4.57
CA ALA A 94 10.30 -5.32 4.56
C ALA A 94 11.50 -5.62 3.63
N SER A 95 11.63 -4.91 2.51
CA SER A 95 12.73 -5.11 1.56
C SER A 95 14.10 -4.80 2.18
N PHE A 96 14.19 -3.82 3.09
CA PHE A 96 15.46 -3.48 3.75
C PHE A 96 16.07 -4.62 4.56
N ILE A 97 15.24 -5.53 5.10
CA ILE A 97 15.71 -6.67 5.88
C ILE A 97 16.65 -7.54 5.03
N GLY A 98 16.33 -7.73 3.74
CA GLY A 98 17.20 -8.44 2.81
C GLY A 98 18.28 -7.56 2.18
N LEU A 99 17.96 -6.29 1.91
CA LEU A 99 18.88 -5.38 1.23
C LEU A 99 20.10 -5.00 2.10
N LEU A 100 19.92 -4.80 3.41
CA LEU A 100 21.00 -4.45 4.33
C LEU A 100 22.16 -5.46 4.33
N PRO A 101 21.94 -6.77 4.58
CA PRO A 101 23.01 -7.75 4.50
C PRO A 101 23.54 -7.92 3.07
N ALA A 102 22.67 -7.79 2.05
CA ALA A 102 23.08 -7.90 0.66
C ALA A 102 24.08 -6.80 0.24
N CYS A 103 23.90 -5.56 0.70
CA CYS A 103 24.83 -4.45 0.41
C CYS A 103 26.24 -4.72 0.95
N ILE A 104 26.35 -5.36 2.12
CA ILE A 104 27.64 -5.64 2.77
C ILE A 104 28.35 -6.83 2.09
N ILE A 105 27.60 -7.84 1.62
CA ILE A 105 28.18 -9.07 1.05
C ILE A 105 28.53 -8.90 -0.44
N LEU A 106 27.59 -8.39 -1.24
CA LEU A 106 27.71 -8.39 -2.71
C LEU A 106 28.41 -7.15 -3.27
N GLU A 107 28.43 -6.03 -2.53
CA GLU A 107 29.08 -4.76 -2.90
C GLU A 107 28.92 -4.38 -4.38
N ASN A 108 27.72 -4.55 -4.92
CA ASN A 108 27.42 -4.29 -6.33
C ASN A 108 26.75 -2.92 -6.48
N ALA A 109 27.19 -2.13 -7.47
CA ALA A 109 26.63 -0.80 -7.74
C ALA A 109 25.11 -0.82 -7.97
N ILE A 110 24.55 -1.90 -8.55
CA ILE A 110 23.10 -2.04 -8.76
C ILE A 110 22.37 -2.22 -7.43
N VAL A 111 22.92 -3.05 -6.53
CA VAL A 111 22.33 -3.33 -5.21
C VAL A 111 22.42 -2.10 -4.33
N ASP A 112 23.55 -1.41 -4.35
CA ASP A 112 23.77 -0.15 -3.64
C ASP A 112 22.84 0.95 -4.19
N GLY A 113 22.70 1.08 -5.51
CA GLY A 113 21.77 2.04 -6.12
C GLY A 113 20.31 1.78 -5.75
N LEU A 114 19.89 0.50 -5.78
CA LEU A 114 18.55 0.10 -5.34
C LEU A 114 18.33 0.43 -3.86
N PHE A 115 19.31 0.12 -3.01
CA PHE A 115 19.28 0.47 -1.60
C PHE A 115 19.16 1.98 -1.37
N GLY A 116 19.93 2.79 -2.10
CA GLY A 116 19.84 4.24 -2.01
C GLY A 116 18.47 4.78 -2.41
N ILE A 117 17.87 4.28 -3.49
CA ILE A 117 16.53 4.69 -3.93
C ILE A 117 15.46 4.32 -2.90
N LEU A 118 15.44 3.06 -2.44
CA LEU A 118 14.47 2.62 -1.44
C LEU A 118 14.64 3.40 -0.14
N LEU A 119 15.88 3.63 0.30
CA LEU A 119 16.21 4.37 1.53
C LEU A 119 15.58 5.76 1.50
N VAL A 120 15.85 6.52 0.43
CA VAL A 120 15.30 7.88 0.30
C VAL A 120 13.77 7.86 0.22
N MET A 121 13.19 6.93 -0.53
CA MET A 121 11.73 6.84 -0.66
C MET A 121 11.05 6.52 0.67
N HIS A 122 11.59 5.56 1.43
CA HIS A 122 11.09 5.22 2.76
C HIS A 122 11.22 6.38 3.74
N SER A 123 12.38 7.04 3.76
CA SER A 123 12.60 8.21 4.61
C SER A 123 11.72 9.40 4.23
N HIS A 124 11.45 9.62 2.94
CA HIS A 124 10.60 10.72 2.48
C HIS A 124 9.17 10.58 3.02
N TRP A 125 8.54 9.41 2.84
CA TRP A 125 7.18 9.17 3.36
C TRP A 125 7.13 9.12 4.89
N GLY A 126 8.14 8.53 5.53
CA GLY A 126 8.22 8.51 6.99
C GLY A 126 8.35 9.92 7.60
N LEU A 127 9.14 10.79 6.98
CA LEU A 127 9.29 12.18 7.43
C LEU A 127 8.05 13.02 7.10
N GLU A 128 7.38 12.78 5.99
CA GLU A 128 6.11 13.46 5.67
C GLU A 128 5.06 13.20 6.76
N ALA A 129 4.90 11.95 7.18
CA ALA A 129 4.01 11.61 8.30
C ALA A 129 4.43 12.31 9.61
N LEU A 130 5.73 12.36 9.91
CA LEU A 130 6.26 13.06 11.08
C LEU A 130 5.97 14.57 11.04
N ILE A 131 6.11 15.21 9.88
CA ILE A 131 5.77 16.62 9.70
C ILE A 131 4.26 16.82 9.93
N LEU A 132 3.41 15.96 9.39
CA LEU A 132 1.96 16.08 9.55
C LEU A 132 1.50 15.88 11.00
N ASP A 133 2.16 15.01 11.75
CA ASP A 133 1.82 14.74 13.16
C ASP A 133 2.22 15.91 14.09
N TYR A 134 3.39 16.51 13.86
CA TYR A 134 3.95 17.52 14.77
C TYR A 134 3.82 18.97 14.29
N ALA A 135 3.84 19.25 12.99
CA ALA A 135 3.70 20.61 12.44
C ALA A 135 2.21 21.01 12.32
N ARG A 136 1.45 20.82 13.40
CA ARG A 136 0.02 21.11 13.42
C ARG A 136 -0.22 22.62 13.29
N PRO A 137 -1.03 23.10 12.32
CA PRO A 137 -1.25 24.53 12.08
C PRO A 137 -1.74 25.31 13.30
N ALA A 138 -2.42 24.64 14.23
CA ALA A 138 -2.93 25.22 15.46
C ALA A 138 -1.82 25.63 16.46
N VAL A 139 -0.63 25.01 16.40
CA VAL A 139 0.48 25.27 17.34
C VAL A 139 1.56 26.11 16.67
N VAL A 140 1.89 25.80 15.42
CA VAL A 140 3.05 26.39 14.72
C VAL A 140 2.70 27.43 13.66
N GLY A 141 1.41 27.70 13.46
CA GLY A 141 0.91 28.58 12.41
C GLY A 141 0.80 27.91 11.05
N THR A 142 0.13 28.58 10.11
CA THR A 142 -0.26 28.02 8.80
C THR A 142 0.86 27.98 7.76
N LEU A 143 1.96 28.70 8.00
CA LEU A 143 3.09 28.82 7.05
C LEU A 143 4.11 27.70 7.22
N LEU A 144 4.40 27.30 8.46
CA LEU A 144 5.44 26.32 8.77
C LEU A 144 5.25 24.95 8.10
N PRO A 145 4.06 24.32 8.10
CA PRO A 145 3.89 23.01 7.46
C PRO A 145 4.14 23.03 5.94
N LYS A 146 3.87 24.16 5.27
CA LYS A 146 4.14 24.32 3.83
C LYS A 146 5.64 24.40 3.55
N VAL A 147 6.35 25.17 4.37
CA VAL A 147 7.81 25.30 4.26
C VAL A 147 8.49 23.97 4.55
N LEU A 148 8.07 23.26 5.61
CA LEU A 148 8.63 21.95 5.97
C LEU A 148 8.44 20.91 4.85
N ASN A 149 7.26 20.82 4.25
CA ASN A 149 7.03 19.92 3.13
C ASN A 149 7.86 20.29 1.89
N PHE A 150 8.03 21.57 1.60
CA PHE A 150 8.92 22.01 0.52
C PHE A 150 10.38 21.62 0.79
N LEU A 151 10.85 21.87 2.01
CA LEU A 151 12.21 21.55 2.44
C LEU A 151 12.44 20.04 2.45
N LEU A 152 11.43 19.24 2.84
CA LEU A 152 11.46 17.78 2.76
C LEU A 152 11.68 17.30 1.31
N ASN A 153 10.96 17.89 0.34
CA ASN A 153 11.17 17.54 -1.07
C ASN A 153 12.60 17.88 -1.54
N LEU A 154 13.11 19.04 -1.14
CA LEU A 154 14.46 19.47 -1.50
C LEU A 154 15.53 18.56 -0.89
N ILE A 155 15.43 18.24 0.41
CA ILE A 155 16.42 17.38 1.08
C ILE A 155 16.36 15.95 0.55
N SER A 156 15.18 15.42 0.23
CA SER A 156 15.06 14.09 -0.38
C SER A 156 15.69 14.04 -1.77
N ALA A 157 15.45 15.06 -2.61
CA ALA A 157 16.08 15.14 -3.93
C ALA A 157 17.61 15.29 -3.85
N ALA A 158 18.10 16.16 -2.96
CA ALA A 158 19.54 16.35 -2.74
C ALA A 158 20.21 15.07 -2.22
N THR A 159 19.56 14.37 -1.28
CA THR A 159 20.07 13.11 -0.72
C THR A 159 20.11 12.02 -1.79
N LEU A 160 19.05 11.87 -2.59
CA LEU A 160 19.03 10.91 -3.70
C LEU A 160 20.14 11.20 -4.71
N ALA A 161 20.30 12.47 -5.10
CA ALA A 161 21.37 12.86 -6.02
C ALA A 161 22.75 12.55 -5.44
N GLY A 162 22.99 12.86 -4.17
CA GLY A 162 24.26 12.57 -3.48
C GLY A 162 24.57 11.06 -3.43
N LEU A 163 23.57 10.23 -3.10
CA LEU A 163 23.74 8.77 -3.09
C LEU A 163 24.00 8.22 -4.49
N LEU A 164 23.29 8.70 -5.51
CA LEU A 164 23.52 8.26 -6.89
C LEU A 164 24.93 8.68 -7.37
N VAL A 165 25.38 9.89 -7.05
CA VAL A 165 26.75 10.32 -7.37
C VAL A 165 27.79 9.42 -6.70
N LEU A 166 27.56 9.00 -5.44
CA LEU A 166 28.45 8.08 -4.72
C LEU A 166 28.48 6.67 -5.34
N VAL A 167 27.36 6.21 -5.89
CA VAL A 167 27.27 4.90 -6.56
C VAL A 167 27.88 4.94 -7.97
N TYR A 168 27.71 6.03 -8.72
CA TYR A 168 28.21 6.13 -10.10
C TYR A 168 29.68 6.56 -10.20
N ASN A 169 30.11 7.52 -9.38
CA ASN A 169 31.46 8.09 -9.45
C ASN A 169 32.36 7.64 -8.28
N GLY A 170 31.77 7.05 -7.25
CA GLY A 170 32.47 6.66 -6.02
C GLY A 170 32.57 5.15 -5.83
N PRO A 171 33.05 4.72 -4.64
CA PRO A 171 33.22 3.30 -4.31
C PRO A 171 31.90 2.55 -4.03
N GLY A 172 30.74 3.23 -4.05
CA GLY A 172 29.46 2.65 -3.63
C GLY A 172 29.19 2.79 -2.14
N ILE A 173 27.97 2.48 -1.72
CA ILE A 173 27.48 2.68 -0.35
C ILE A 173 28.06 1.61 0.57
N GLY A 174 28.06 0.34 0.16
CA GLY A 174 28.55 -0.77 0.97
C GLY A 174 30.04 -0.64 1.32
N LYS A 175 30.87 -0.30 0.33
CA LYS A 175 32.32 -0.09 0.54
C LYS A 175 32.60 1.14 1.39
N SER A 176 31.86 2.23 1.18
CA SER A 176 32.00 3.44 2.01
C SER A 176 31.76 3.14 3.49
N ILE A 177 30.76 2.32 3.80
CA ILE A 177 30.47 1.89 5.19
C ILE A 177 31.61 1.04 5.75
N LYS A 178 32.15 0.10 4.96
CA LYS A 178 33.29 -0.73 5.40
C LYS A 178 34.54 0.10 5.67
N SER A 179 34.86 1.05 4.78
CA SER A 179 35.97 1.98 4.96
C SER A 179 35.76 2.87 6.18
N ALA A 180 34.54 3.35 6.43
CA ALA A 180 34.22 4.13 7.62
C ALA A 180 34.43 3.32 8.92
N TRP A 181 34.16 2.02 8.91
CA TRP A 181 34.43 1.13 10.06
C TRP A 181 35.90 0.70 10.20
N ALA A 182 36.69 0.79 9.13
CA ALA A 182 38.10 0.43 9.15
C ALA A 182 39.02 1.53 9.71
N ILE A 183 38.51 2.75 9.92
CA ILE A 183 39.28 3.98 10.21
C ILE A 183 40.06 3.99 11.54
N GLY A 184 40.07 2.89 12.30
CA GLY A 184 40.82 2.72 13.55
C GLY A 184 41.78 1.55 13.58
N LYS A 185 41.98 0.83 12.46
CA LYS A 185 42.92 -0.29 12.35
C LYS A 185 44.19 0.14 11.61
N GLU A 186 44.97 1.02 12.22
CA GLU A 186 46.36 1.22 11.79
C GLU A 186 47.20 0.06 12.35
N GLU A 187 47.90 -0.67 11.49
CA GLU A 187 48.87 -1.69 11.93
C GLU A 187 50.01 -1.02 12.72
N LYS A 188 50.32 -1.61 13.87
CA LYS A 188 51.55 -1.34 14.63
C LYS A 188 52.63 -2.33 14.20
#